data_AF-A0A4Z2IU58-F1
#
_entry.id   AF-A0A4Z2IU58-F1
#
_cell.length_a   1.000
_cell.length_b   1.000
_cell.length_c   1.000
_cell.angle_alpha   90.00
_cell.angle_beta   90.00
_cell.angle_gamma   90.00
#
_symmetry.space_group_name_H-M   'P 1'
#
loop_
_entity.id
_entity.type
_entity.pdbx_description
1 polymer ?
#
loop_
_entity_poly.entity_id
_entity_poly.type
_entity_poly.pdbx_seq_one_letter_code
_entity_poly.pdbx_strand_id
1 'polypeptide(L)'
;MVKFGLQFKATLENVTNVRPVGDDFRWFLKAEDSESFKTMVQFECRGLEPIDFQPQAGFAGQGAESGTQFPEINLLEKDWTDYDEEVKESVGIYEVTHKFIKC
;
A
#
# COMPACT_ATOMS: atom_id res chain seq x y z
N MET A 1 -3.72 -6.98 26.79
CA MET A 1 -3.40 -7.28 25.38
C MET A 1 -4.17 -6.26 24.56
N VAL A 2 -3.48 -5.44 23.79
CA VAL A 2 -4.08 -4.31 23.04
C VAL A 2 -3.91 -4.59 21.55
N LYS A 3 -4.93 -4.30 20.75
CA LYS A 3 -4.83 -4.44 19.29
C LYS A 3 -4.58 -3.08 18.66
N PHE A 4 -3.71 -3.04 17.67
CA PHE A 4 -3.47 -1.86 16.85
C PHE A 4 -3.64 -2.20 15.38
N GLY A 5 -4.44 -1.44 14.66
CA GLY A 5 -4.53 -1.49 13.21
C GLY A 5 -3.61 -0.45 12.58
N LEU A 6 -2.73 -0.87 11.67
CA LEU A 6 -2.04 0.04 10.77
C LEU A 6 -2.99 0.39 9.62
N GLN A 7 -3.37 1.65 9.53
CA GLN A 7 -4.08 2.17 8.36
C GLN A 7 -3.09 2.87 7.43
N PHE A 8 -3.30 2.68 6.14
CA PHE A 8 -2.47 3.22 5.08
C PHE A 8 -3.34 3.97 4.08
N LYS A 9 -2.79 5.06 3.55
CA LYS A 9 -3.42 5.90 2.53
C LYS A 9 -2.36 6.27 1.50
N ALA A 10 -2.74 6.27 0.23
CA ALA A 10 -1.95 6.79 -0.87
C ALA A 10 -2.90 7.35 -1.95
N THR A 11 -2.37 8.22 -2.79
CA THR A 11 -3.00 8.62 -4.05
C THR A 11 -2.56 7.63 -5.13
N LEU A 12 -3.52 7.03 -5.84
CA LEU A 12 -3.25 6.04 -6.88
C LEU A 12 -3.55 6.62 -8.25
N GLU A 13 -2.56 6.55 -9.15
CA GLU A 13 -2.68 6.94 -10.56
C GLU A 13 -2.54 5.67 -11.42
N ASN A 14 -3.59 5.30 -12.13
CA ASN A 14 -3.61 4.17 -13.07
C ASN A 14 -3.12 2.81 -12.52
N VAL A 15 -3.07 2.66 -11.20
CA VAL A 15 -2.61 1.45 -10.50
C VAL A 15 -3.69 0.93 -9.54
N THR A 16 -3.76 -0.37 -9.41
CA THR A 16 -4.68 -1.07 -8.50
C THR A 16 -3.99 -2.31 -7.91
N ASN A 17 -4.69 -3.05 -7.05
CA ASN A 17 -4.17 -4.24 -6.38
C ASN A 17 -2.82 -4.01 -5.66
N VAL A 18 -2.62 -2.81 -5.12
CA VAL A 18 -1.37 -2.46 -4.41
C VAL A 18 -1.35 -3.20 -3.07
N ARG A 19 -0.35 -4.06 -2.88
CA ARG A 19 -0.25 -4.94 -1.71
C ARG A 19 1.20 -5.30 -1.41
N PRO A 20 1.54 -5.60 -0.15
CA PRO A 20 2.78 -6.26 0.17
C PRO A 20 2.77 -7.70 -0.39
N VAL A 21 3.95 -8.19 -0.74
CA VAL A 21 4.19 -9.54 -1.20
C VAL A 21 4.49 -10.42 0.00
N GLY A 22 3.74 -11.52 0.15
CA GLY A 22 3.89 -12.49 1.24
C GLY A 22 2.56 -13.16 1.60
N ASP A 23 2.63 -14.38 2.10
CA ASP A 23 1.45 -15.24 2.32
C ASP A 23 0.53 -14.76 3.46
N ASP A 24 1.06 -13.92 4.36
CA ASP A 24 0.33 -13.42 5.52
C ASP A 24 -0.54 -12.19 5.22
N PHE A 25 -0.36 -11.55 4.06
CA PHE A 25 -1.06 -10.32 3.70
C PHE A 25 -2.27 -10.60 2.81
N ARG A 26 -3.48 -10.41 3.36
CA ARG A 26 -4.75 -10.70 2.67
C ARG A 26 -5.52 -9.45 2.25
N TRP A 27 -4.84 -8.32 2.12
CA TRP A 27 -5.44 -7.03 1.83
C TRP A 27 -4.66 -6.34 0.70
N PHE A 28 -5.35 -5.48 -0.02
CA PHE A 28 -4.80 -4.69 -1.12
C PHE A 28 -5.60 -3.40 -1.27
N LEU A 29 -4.95 -2.35 -1.77
CA LEU A 29 -5.63 -1.13 -2.21
C LEU A 29 -6.06 -1.31 -3.67
N LYS A 30 -7.27 -0.90 -3.95
CA LYS A 30 -7.80 -0.73 -5.29
C LYS A 30 -7.82 0.75 -5.65
N ALA A 31 -7.99 1.07 -6.93
CA ALA A 31 -8.19 2.44 -7.39
C ALA A 31 -9.31 3.18 -6.61
N GLU A 32 -10.40 2.48 -6.25
CA GLU A 32 -11.51 3.04 -5.44
C GLU A 32 -11.11 3.40 -3.99
N ASP A 33 -10.01 2.84 -3.47
CA ASP A 33 -9.49 3.15 -2.13
C ASP A 33 -8.55 4.38 -2.14
N SER A 34 -8.27 4.97 -3.31
CA SER A 34 -7.38 6.14 -3.44
C SER A 34 -7.78 7.26 -2.48
N GLU A 35 -6.79 7.88 -1.84
CA GLU A 35 -6.95 8.96 -0.86
C GLU A 35 -7.77 8.60 0.39
N SER A 36 -8.05 7.31 0.62
CA SER A 36 -8.75 6.82 1.81
C SER A 36 -7.85 5.97 2.70
N PHE A 37 -8.05 6.05 4.03
CA PHE A 37 -7.33 5.20 4.97
C PHE A 37 -7.95 3.81 5.02
N LYS A 38 -7.15 2.79 4.66
CA LYS A 38 -7.54 1.39 4.74
C LYS A 38 -6.65 0.63 5.72
N THR A 39 -7.27 -0.21 6.56
CA THR A 39 -6.51 -1.05 7.49
C THR A 39 -5.77 -2.13 6.70
N MET A 40 -4.45 -2.11 6.83
CA MET A 40 -3.53 -3.09 6.28
C MET A 40 -3.42 -4.28 7.22
N VAL A 41 -2.74 -4.10 8.35
CA VAL A 41 -2.38 -5.18 9.28
C VAL A 41 -2.84 -4.84 10.69
N GLN A 42 -3.10 -5.87 11.49
CA GLN A 42 -3.40 -5.75 12.91
C GLN A 42 -2.30 -6.41 13.73
N PHE A 43 -1.82 -5.68 14.74
CA PHE A 43 -0.84 -6.15 15.71
C PHE A 43 -1.52 -6.48 17.03
N GLU A 44 -1.19 -7.64 17.60
CA GLU A 44 -1.55 -7.96 18.98
C GLU A 44 -0.37 -7.65 19.91
N CYS A 45 -0.50 -6.57 20.66
CA CYS A 45 0.59 -5.98 21.43
C CYS A 45 0.53 -6.34 22.93
N ARG A 46 1.71 -6.59 23.50
CA ARG A 46 1.93 -6.86 24.93
C ARG A 46 3.10 -6.03 25.45
N GLY A 47 2.84 -4.79 25.86
CA GLY A 47 3.86 -3.89 26.41
C GLY A 47 4.75 -3.19 25.36
N LEU A 48 4.48 -3.40 24.07
CA LEU A 48 5.13 -2.72 22.95
C LEU A 48 4.05 -2.19 22.00
N GLU A 49 3.98 -0.88 21.83
CA GLU A 49 3.00 -0.21 20.98
C GLU A 49 3.70 0.36 19.74
N PRO A 50 3.17 0.14 18.53
CA PRO A 50 3.74 0.73 17.33
C PRO A 50 3.42 2.23 17.30
N ILE A 51 4.44 3.05 17.03
CA ILE A 51 4.33 4.52 17.02
C ILE A 51 4.58 5.14 15.65
N ASP A 52 5.25 4.42 14.76
CA ASP A 52 5.61 4.88 13.42
C ASP A 52 5.69 3.67 12.46
N PHE A 53 5.55 3.94 11.16
CA PHE A 53 5.65 2.96 10.09
C PHE A 53 6.36 3.56 8.88
N GLN A 54 7.43 2.89 8.46
CA GLN A 54 8.15 3.23 7.24
C GLN A 54 7.95 2.08 6.22
N PRO A 55 7.12 2.26 5.19
CA PRO A 55 7.06 1.29 4.10
C PRO A 55 8.40 1.26 3.35
N GLN A 56 8.77 0.09 2.83
CA GLN A 56 10.02 -0.11 2.08
C GLN A 56 9.68 -0.82 0.75
N ALA A 57 10.60 -1.65 0.26
CA ALA A 57 10.36 -2.57 -0.86
C ALA A 57 9.43 -3.74 -0.46
N GLY A 58 9.07 -4.56 -1.45
CA GLY A 58 8.23 -5.74 -1.25
C GLY A 58 6.74 -5.46 -1.46
N PHE A 59 6.38 -4.38 -2.15
CA PHE A 59 5.03 -4.17 -2.66
C PHE A 59 4.94 -4.61 -4.11
N ALA A 60 3.73 -5.00 -4.50
CA ALA A 60 3.36 -5.22 -5.89
C ALA A 60 2.05 -4.49 -6.18
N GLY A 61 1.84 -4.16 -7.45
CA GLY A 61 0.61 -3.57 -7.97
C GLY A 61 0.35 -4.03 -9.40
N GLN A 62 -0.75 -3.58 -9.97
CA GLN A 62 -1.08 -3.82 -11.37
C GLN A 62 -1.65 -2.58 -12.03
N GLY A 63 -1.41 -2.42 -13.33
CA GLY A 63 -2.08 -1.41 -14.15
C GLY A 63 -3.60 -1.57 -14.04
N ALA A 64 -4.31 -0.48 -13.80
CA ALA A 64 -5.74 -0.50 -13.51
C ALA A 64 -6.57 -1.02 -14.68
N GLU A 65 -6.15 -0.71 -15.91
CA GLU A 65 -6.84 -1.09 -17.15
C GLU A 65 -6.22 -2.31 -17.85
N SER A 66 -4.89 -2.35 -17.94
CA SER A 66 -4.09 -3.38 -18.63
C SER A 66 -3.99 -4.70 -17.85
N GLY A 67 -3.92 -4.62 -16.52
CA GLY A 67 -3.45 -5.72 -15.67
C GLY A 67 -1.93 -5.94 -15.73
N THR A 68 -1.15 -5.05 -16.37
CA THR A 68 0.32 -5.05 -16.36
C THR A 68 0.83 -5.19 -14.93
N GLN A 69 1.74 -6.13 -14.67
CA GLN A 69 2.20 -6.41 -13.31
C GLN A 69 3.41 -5.54 -12.95
N PHE A 70 3.37 -4.92 -11.77
CA PHE A 70 4.47 -4.19 -11.16
C PHE A 70 4.92 -4.92 -9.88
N PRO A 71 5.88 -5.87 -9.94
CA PRO A 71 6.16 -6.79 -8.84
C PRO A 71 7.12 -6.25 -7.76
N GLU A 72 7.86 -5.16 -8.04
CA GLU A 72 8.94 -4.66 -7.20
C GLU A 72 8.76 -3.17 -6.85
N ILE A 73 7.60 -2.82 -6.31
CA ILE A 73 7.31 -1.46 -5.86
C ILE A 73 8.04 -1.19 -4.55
N ASN A 74 8.79 -0.08 -4.52
CA ASN A 74 9.48 0.43 -3.34
C ASN A 74 8.87 1.76 -2.91
N LEU A 75 8.32 1.80 -1.71
CA LEU A 75 7.63 2.97 -1.14
C LEU A 75 8.46 3.70 -0.07
N LEU A 76 9.79 3.47 -0.05
CA LEU A 76 10.70 4.13 0.89
C LEU A 76 10.63 5.66 0.80
N GLU A 77 10.52 6.20 -0.41
CA GLU A 77 10.43 7.64 -0.68
C GLU A 77 9.00 8.17 -0.56
N LYS A 78 8.03 7.30 -0.25
CA LYS A 78 6.58 7.58 -0.17
C LYS A 78 5.90 7.93 -1.49
N ASP A 79 6.68 8.11 -2.54
CA ASP A 79 6.22 8.26 -3.91
C ASP A 79 6.89 7.19 -4.78
N TRP A 80 6.15 6.67 -5.75
CA TRP A 80 6.63 5.72 -6.75
C TRP A 80 5.94 6.00 -8.08
N THR A 81 6.68 5.88 -9.17
CA THR A 81 6.19 6.10 -10.53
C THR A 81 6.82 5.09 -11.47
N ASP A 82 6.05 4.64 -12.44
CA ASP A 82 6.50 3.78 -13.55
C ASP A 82 5.64 4.05 -14.78
N TYR A 83 5.81 3.27 -15.84
CA TYR A 83 5.08 3.44 -17.10
C TYR A 83 4.44 2.13 -17.55
N ASP A 84 3.16 2.19 -17.90
CA ASP A 84 2.42 1.05 -18.44
C ASP A 84 2.48 1.07 -19.97
N GLU A 85 3.38 0.26 -20.53
CA GLU A 85 3.63 0.17 -21.97
C GLU A 85 2.42 -0.34 -22.78
N GLU A 86 1.49 -1.08 -22.16
CA GLU A 86 0.34 -1.63 -22.87
C GLU A 86 -0.69 -0.54 -23.21
N VAL A 87 -0.91 0.39 -22.28
CA VAL A 87 -1.89 1.49 -22.43
C VAL A 87 -1.24 2.84 -22.72
N LYS A 88 0.10 2.92 -22.65
CA LYS A 88 0.92 4.12 -22.90
C LYS A 88 0.65 5.26 -21.93
N GLU A 89 0.43 4.92 -20.67
CA GLU A 89 0.17 5.88 -19.60
C GLU A 89 1.13 5.70 -18.44
N SER A 90 1.38 6.79 -17.70
CA SER A 90 2.09 6.72 -16.43
C SER A 90 1.25 6.01 -15.38
N VAL A 91 1.92 5.32 -14.45
CA VAL A 91 1.31 4.78 -13.24
C VAL A 91 2.05 5.31 -12.02
N GLY A 92 1.35 5.46 -10.90
CA GLY A 92 1.96 6.04 -9.72
C GLY A 92 1.23 5.78 -8.41
N ILE A 93 2.01 5.83 -7.34
CA ILE A 93 1.56 5.75 -5.95
C ILE A 93 2.22 6.93 -5.24
N TYR A 94 1.41 7.85 -4.73
CA TYR A 94 1.91 9.11 -4.17
C TYR A 94 1.39 9.39 -2.77
N GLU A 95 2.05 10.31 -2.09
CA GLU A 95 1.66 10.84 -0.78
C GLU A 95 1.40 9.74 0.26
N VAL A 96 2.19 8.66 0.21
CA VAL A 96 2.02 7.52 1.11
C VAL A 96 2.12 8.00 2.55
N THR A 97 1.05 7.74 3.29
CA THR A 97 0.93 8.10 4.70
C THR A 97 0.21 7.01 5.47
N HIS A 98 0.36 7.05 6.79
CA HIS A 98 -0.16 6.02 7.67
C HIS A 98 -0.69 6.61 8.97
N LYS A 99 -1.48 5.81 9.69
CA LYS A 99 -1.82 6.04 11.08
C LYS A 99 -2.09 4.73 11.79
N PHE A 100 -1.84 4.70 13.10
CA PHE A 100 -2.29 3.62 13.95
C PHE A 100 -3.64 3.94 14.56
N ILE A 101 -4.54 2.97 14.55
CA ILE A 101 -5.78 3.00 15.31
C ILE A 101 -5.73 1.93 16.40
N LYS A 102 -6.17 2.27 17.60
CA LYS A 102 -6.38 1.28 18.66
C LYS A 102 -7.68 0.54 18.38
N CYS A 103 -7.62 -0.79 18.32
CA CYS A 103 -8.75 -1.67 18.03
C CYS A 103 -9.24 -2.41 19.28
#